data_AF-A0A9W4H6B5-F1
#
_entry.id   AF-A0A9W4H6B5-F1
#
_cell.length_a   1.000
_cell.length_b   1.000
_cell.length_c   1.000
_cell.angle_alpha   90.00
_cell.angle_beta   90.00
_cell.angle_gamma   90.00
#
_symmetry.space_group_name_H-M   'P 1'
#
loop_
_entity.id
_entity.type
_entity.pdbx_description
1 polymer ?
#
loop_
_entity_poly.entity_id
_entity_poly.type
_entity_poly.pdbx_seq_one_letter_code
_entity_poly.pdbx_strand_id
1 'polypeptide(L)'
;MVSAASAGAPGYVVQRALISVDQWRESHDEELVRGVPFLGQLEESLKLYYAATGGDEPATKDVLRALSVLMRADSPGEVDPANLKIKRYLLRRMAFEAKRLLQNMTSPDDQQAKLEFTAEEHLKDRQFVQTILDEGSRQIEDALLHNACEWILAGRTELYVFTRTGDSLERASASGEGDRVPHVPDNFRNRGHLLAGPEPLYEADKLDSGKNIRYLTKEDRGIAGTGYIGIARPREVGRGVVEETLRHEVQHVADRSVDVQHGRAKKSARYLFESYATEYRAYSYEGPTFSHLSDDPGNLVRKSMAGSAEYGWTERQWAIFSKIYGQYKHTRDGWNADLPDALPGMSFRQAVLSYVDPDERGFNRLNSVRIDDFYDALHQVPLNTTNENLGAVQDVKARARALKPQEAHVVTTAGPMRNKIEEHLGGAALQEVTAILVKRGARYGQLRQLGNTRGTRNLKGLADL
;
A
#
# COMPACT_ATOMS: atom_id res chain seq x y z
N MET A 1 15.45 -0.09 25.76
CA MET A 1 15.30 -0.70 27.10
C MET A 1 13.93 -0.30 27.63
N VAL A 2 12.93 -1.16 27.46
CA VAL A 2 11.61 -0.99 28.10
C VAL A 2 11.79 -1.41 29.56
N SER A 3 11.48 -0.53 30.51
CA SER A 3 11.56 -0.91 31.92
C SER A 3 10.51 -1.99 32.19
N ALA A 4 10.87 -3.03 32.94
CA ALA A 4 9.93 -4.08 33.36
C ALA A 4 8.71 -3.55 34.16
N ALA A 5 8.70 -2.27 34.53
CA ALA A 5 7.59 -1.64 35.24
C ALA A 5 6.35 -1.38 34.37
N SER A 6 6.48 -1.13 33.05
CA SER A 6 5.31 -0.85 32.21
C SER A 6 4.49 -2.10 31.86
N ALA A 7 5.13 -3.27 31.81
CA ALA A 7 4.45 -4.55 31.57
C ALA A 7 3.51 -4.98 32.72
N GLY A 8 3.65 -4.38 33.90
CA GLY A 8 2.82 -4.64 35.08
C GLY A 8 1.76 -3.56 35.35
N ALA A 9 1.68 -2.51 34.54
CA ALA A 9 0.67 -1.48 34.72
C ALA A 9 -0.71 -2.06 34.39
N PRO A 10 -1.71 -1.93 35.28
CA PRO A 10 -3.04 -2.51 35.07
C PRO A 10 -3.66 -2.12 33.72
N GLY A 11 -3.47 -0.87 33.28
CA GLY A 11 -3.95 -0.38 31.98
C GLY A 11 -3.36 -1.11 30.77
N TYR A 12 -2.07 -1.47 30.78
CA TYR A 12 -1.43 -2.19 29.67
C TYR A 12 -1.96 -3.62 29.52
N VAL A 13 -2.18 -4.31 30.65
CA VAL A 13 -2.75 -5.67 30.70
C VAL A 13 -4.20 -5.66 30.20
N VAL A 14 -4.98 -4.66 30.64
CA VAL A 14 -6.36 -4.42 30.19
C VAL A 14 -6.42 -4.20 28.68
N GLN A 15 -5.53 -3.36 28.13
CA GLN A 15 -5.53 -3.04 26.71
C GLN A 15 -5.15 -4.25 25.84
N ARG A 16 -4.17 -5.05 26.25
CA ARG A 16 -3.84 -6.30 25.54
C ARG A 16 -5.03 -7.27 25.54
N ALA A 17 -5.73 -7.39 26.66
CA ALA A 17 -6.92 -8.24 26.74
C ALA A 17 -8.03 -7.76 25.78
N LEU A 18 -8.27 -6.45 25.70
CA LEU A 18 -9.23 -5.86 24.76
C LEU A 18 -8.88 -6.17 23.30
N ILE A 19 -7.61 -6.02 22.93
CA ILE A 19 -7.13 -6.31 21.56
C ILE A 19 -7.30 -7.79 21.23
N SER A 20 -6.92 -8.68 22.13
CA SER A 20 -7.11 -10.12 21.94
C SER A 20 -8.61 -10.46 21.77
N VAL A 21 -9.48 -9.82 22.56
CA VAL A 21 -10.94 -10.00 22.46
C VAL A 21 -11.46 -9.53 21.10
N ASP A 22 -10.96 -8.42 20.58
CA ASP A 22 -11.40 -7.87 19.30
C ASP A 22 -10.87 -8.68 18.10
N GLN A 23 -9.60 -9.11 18.14
CA GLN A 23 -9.04 -10.06 17.18
C GLN A 23 -9.83 -11.37 17.15
N TRP A 24 -10.23 -11.88 18.32
CA TRP A 24 -11.10 -13.06 18.43
C TRP A 24 -12.50 -12.81 17.84
N ARG A 25 -13.06 -11.61 18.02
CA ARG A 25 -14.36 -11.21 17.46
C ARG A 25 -14.34 -11.12 15.94
N GLU A 26 -13.19 -10.76 15.36
CA GLU A 26 -12.98 -10.55 13.93
C GLU A 26 -12.57 -11.84 13.18
N SER A 27 -12.06 -12.87 13.86
CA SER A 27 -11.80 -14.17 13.23
C SER A 27 -13.12 -14.90 12.93
N HIS A 28 -13.45 -15.04 11.64
CA HIS A 28 -14.65 -15.74 11.17
C HIS A 28 -14.27 -17.19 10.78
N ASP A 29 -14.73 -18.16 11.59
CA ASP A 29 -14.80 -19.62 11.38
C ASP A 29 -13.79 -20.62 12.02
N GLU A 30 -14.38 -21.77 12.38
CA GLU A 30 -13.91 -23.10 12.85
C GLU A 30 -12.84 -23.26 13.93
N GLU A 31 -11.89 -22.35 14.12
CA GLU A 31 -10.92 -22.45 15.25
C GLU A 31 -11.55 -22.14 16.62
N LEU A 32 -12.82 -21.72 16.64
CA LEU A 32 -13.66 -21.47 17.80
C LEU A 32 -13.69 -22.62 18.84
N VAL A 33 -13.43 -23.86 18.41
CA VAL A 33 -13.40 -25.05 19.29
C VAL A 33 -12.00 -25.32 19.87
N ARG A 34 -10.94 -24.73 19.30
CA ARG A 34 -9.56 -24.83 19.82
C ARG A 34 -9.14 -23.65 20.68
N GLY A 35 -10.07 -22.76 21.04
CA GLY A 35 -9.87 -21.47 21.74
C GLY A 35 -9.30 -21.51 23.15
N VAL A 36 -8.70 -22.61 23.59
CA VAL A 36 -8.02 -22.76 24.89
C VAL A 36 -6.90 -21.72 25.08
N PRO A 37 -6.05 -21.39 24.08
CA PRO A 37 -5.02 -20.36 24.25
C PRO A 37 -5.59 -18.96 24.48
N PHE A 38 -6.66 -18.58 23.75
CA PHE A 38 -7.32 -17.28 23.90
C PHE A 38 -8.01 -17.15 25.26
N LEU A 39 -8.76 -18.17 25.68
CA LEU A 39 -9.44 -18.16 26.99
C LEU A 39 -8.44 -18.13 28.14
N GLY A 40 -7.29 -18.81 28.00
CA GLY A 40 -6.19 -18.72 28.96
C GLY A 40 -5.60 -17.32 29.06
N GLN A 41 -5.33 -16.66 27.93
CA GLN A 41 -4.82 -15.28 27.92
C GLN A 41 -5.82 -14.27 28.49
N LEU A 42 -7.10 -14.43 28.17
CA LEU A 42 -8.18 -13.60 28.71
C LEU A 42 -8.35 -13.80 30.22
N GLU A 43 -8.32 -15.05 30.69
CA GLU A 43 -8.39 -15.38 32.11
C GLU A 43 -7.19 -14.82 32.88
N GLU A 44 -5.97 -14.97 32.36
CA GLU A 44 -4.76 -14.43 32.98
C GLU A 44 -4.80 -12.91 33.06
N SER A 45 -5.24 -12.23 32.00
CA SER A 45 -5.38 -10.78 31.97
C SER A 45 -6.40 -10.28 33.00
N LEU A 46 -7.55 -10.96 33.10
CA LEU A 46 -8.58 -10.62 34.10
C LEU A 46 -8.14 -10.93 35.53
N LYS A 47 -7.32 -11.97 35.75
CA LYS A 47 -6.74 -12.30 37.07
C LYS A 47 -5.75 -11.24 37.53
N LEU A 48 -4.82 -10.83 36.65
CA LEU A 48 -3.88 -9.75 36.92
C LEU A 48 -4.61 -8.46 37.26
N TYR A 49 -5.69 -8.17 36.53
CA TYR A 49 -6.53 -7.01 36.77
C TYR A 49 -7.31 -7.08 38.11
N TYR A 50 -7.93 -8.22 38.43
CA TYR A 50 -8.60 -8.43 39.72
C TYR A 50 -7.64 -8.26 40.90
N ALA A 51 -6.38 -8.71 40.74
CA ALA A 51 -5.35 -8.52 41.76
C ALA A 51 -4.94 -7.04 41.89
N ALA A 52 -4.80 -6.31 40.78
CA ALA A 52 -4.42 -4.90 40.77
C ALA A 52 -5.45 -3.98 41.42
N THR A 53 -6.74 -4.35 41.39
CA THR A 53 -7.83 -3.59 42.00
C THR A 53 -8.11 -3.96 43.46
N GLY A 54 -7.25 -4.79 44.07
CA GLY A 54 -7.49 -5.30 45.43
C GLY A 54 -8.67 -6.27 45.54
N GLY A 55 -9.23 -6.72 44.41
CA GLY A 55 -10.37 -7.64 44.36
C GLY A 55 -11.74 -6.98 44.56
N ASP A 56 -11.83 -5.66 44.54
CA ASP A 56 -13.05 -4.92 44.89
C ASP A 56 -14.05 -4.73 43.74
N GLU A 57 -13.80 -5.29 42.55
CA GLU A 57 -14.72 -5.18 41.42
C GLU A 57 -15.57 -6.46 41.23
N PRO A 58 -16.87 -6.44 41.61
CA PRO A 58 -17.72 -7.63 41.59
C PRO A 58 -17.93 -8.19 40.18
N ALA A 59 -17.97 -7.31 39.18
CA ALA A 59 -18.22 -7.70 37.80
C ALA A 59 -17.05 -8.51 37.20
N THR A 60 -15.81 -8.19 37.58
CA THR A 60 -14.60 -8.93 37.18
C THR A 60 -14.60 -10.34 37.76
N LYS A 61 -15.03 -10.48 39.02
CA LYS A 61 -15.18 -11.78 39.69
C LYS A 61 -16.21 -12.65 38.99
N ASP A 62 -17.33 -12.07 38.55
CA ASP A 62 -18.38 -12.80 37.84
C ASP A 62 -17.94 -13.25 36.43
N VAL A 63 -17.19 -12.40 35.71
CA VAL A 63 -16.60 -12.77 34.41
C VAL A 63 -15.54 -13.87 34.57
N LEU A 64 -14.65 -13.77 35.56
CA LEU A 64 -13.67 -14.82 35.87
C LEU A 64 -14.35 -16.14 36.23
N ARG A 65 -15.42 -16.11 37.01
CA ARG A 65 -16.21 -17.29 37.37
C ARG A 65 -16.85 -17.92 36.13
N ALA A 66 -17.40 -17.12 35.23
CA ALA A 66 -17.99 -17.60 33.99
C ALA A 66 -16.92 -18.19 33.03
N LEU A 67 -15.72 -17.61 32.97
CA LEU A 67 -14.59 -18.16 32.18
C LEU A 67 -14.14 -19.51 32.72
N SER A 68 -13.98 -19.63 34.04
CA SER A 68 -13.63 -20.89 34.69
C SER A 68 -14.66 -22.00 34.44
N VAL A 69 -15.95 -21.65 34.35
CA VAL A 69 -17.01 -22.62 34.00
C VAL A 69 -16.90 -23.06 32.54
N LEU A 70 -16.67 -22.13 31.62
CA LEU A 70 -16.52 -22.42 30.20
C LEU A 70 -15.27 -23.27 29.91
N MET A 71 -14.14 -22.98 30.54
CA MET A 71 -12.89 -23.74 30.37
C MET A 71 -12.95 -25.17 30.95
N ARG A 72 -13.85 -25.44 31.91
CA ARG A 72 -14.07 -26.78 32.47
C ARG A 72 -15.05 -27.64 31.67
N ALA A 73 -15.81 -27.03 30.76
CA ALA A 73 -16.86 -27.68 29.99
C ALA A 73 -16.34 -28.41 28.72
N ASP A 74 -15.03 -28.55 28.58
CA ASP A 74 -14.38 -29.30 27.50
C ASP A 74 -13.81 -30.62 28.04
N SER A 75 -14.71 -31.55 28.38
CA SER A 75 -14.36 -32.97 28.32
C SER A 75 -14.53 -33.43 26.87
N PRO A 76 -13.58 -34.20 26.29
CA PRO A 76 -13.61 -34.61 24.88
C PRO A 76 -14.69 -35.68 24.67
N GLY A 77 -15.94 -35.24 24.55
CA GLY A 77 -17.10 -36.01 24.13
C GLY A 77 -17.97 -35.15 23.22
N GLU A 78 -18.73 -35.80 22.33
CA GLU A 78 -19.54 -35.17 21.26
C GLU A 78 -20.14 -33.82 21.67
N VAL A 79 -19.64 -32.75 21.05
CA VAL A 79 -20.14 -31.40 21.31
C VAL A 79 -21.49 -31.24 20.60
N ASP A 80 -22.56 -31.30 21.38
CA ASP A 80 -23.92 -30.97 20.91
C ASP A 80 -23.92 -29.58 20.22
N PRO A 81 -24.36 -29.47 18.94
CA PRO A 81 -24.47 -28.21 18.22
C PRO A 81 -25.29 -27.13 18.95
N ALA A 82 -26.28 -27.52 19.76
CA ALA A 82 -27.06 -26.58 20.58
C ALA A 82 -26.19 -25.96 21.70
N ASN A 83 -25.33 -26.76 22.33
CA ASN A 83 -24.35 -26.29 23.31
C ASN A 83 -23.29 -25.37 22.68
N LEU A 84 -22.92 -25.60 21.42
CA LEU A 84 -21.99 -24.73 20.71
C LEU A 84 -22.58 -23.33 20.48
N LYS A 85 -23.88 -23.24 20.15
CA LYS A 85 -24.57 -21.95 19.97
C LYS A 85 -24.66 -21.16 21.28
N ILE A 86 -24.94 -21.85 22.40
CA ILE A 86 -24.97 -21.25 23.74
C ILE A 86 -23.57 -20.82 24.19
N LYS A 87 -22.53 -21.66 24.00
CA LYS A 87 -21.13 -21.31 24.27
C LYS A 87 -20.71 -20.05 23.48
N ARG A 88 -21.03 -19.98 22.18
CA ARG A 88 -20.76 -18.79 21.34
C ARG A 88 -21.48 -17.54 21.86
N TYR A 89 -22.74 -17.67 22.26
CA TYR A 89 -23.50 -16.55 22.82
C TYR A 89 -22.90 -16.05 24.13
N LEU A 90 -22.57 -16.96 25.06
CA LEU A 90 -21.96 -16.61 26.35
C LEU A 90 -20.58 -15.98 26.18
N LEU A 91 -19.74 -16.52 25.30
CA LEU A 91 -18.43 -15.93 24.99
C LEU A 91 -18.56 -14.52 24.41
N ARG A 92 -19.48 -14.30 23.48
CA ARG A 92 -19.75 -12.95 22.92
C ARG A 92 -20.25 -11.99 23.99
N ARG A 93 -21.13 -12.44 24.89
CA ARG A 93 -21.67 -11.62 25.97
C ARG A 93 -20.60 -11.29 27.02
N MET A 94 -19.74 -12.24 27.35
CA MET A 94 -18.63 -12.03 28.29
C MET A 94 -17.56 -11.13 27.71
N ALA A 95 -17.19 -11.31 26.43
CA ALA A 95 -16.32 -10.39 25.71
C ALA A 95 -16.90 -8.96 25.72
N PHE A 96 -18.21 -8.82 25.52
CA PHE A 96 -18.89 -7.54 25.59
C PHE A 96 -18.86 -6.91 27.00
N GLU A 97 -19.15 -7.68 28.04
CA GLU A 97 -19.14 -7.18 29.43
C GLU A 97 -17.72 -6.87 29.91
N ALA A 98 -16.74 -7.71 29.61
CA ALA A 98 -15.33 -7.42 29.88
C ALA A 98 -14.92 -6.12 29.18
N LYS A 99 -15.27 -5.97 27.89
CA LYS A 99 -15.01 -4.74 27.15
C LYS A 99 -15.65 -3.51 27.79
N ARG A 100 -16.92 -3.61 28.22
CA ARG A 100 -17.64 -2.51 28.89
C ARG A 100 -16.98 -2.11 30.20
N LEU A 101 -16.58 -3.09 31.01
CA LEU A 101 -15.89 -2.84 32.29
C LEU A 101 -14.58 -2.12 32.03
N LEU A 102 -13.77 -2.61 31.10
CA LEU A 102 -12.48 -2.04 30.75
C LEU A 102 -12.62 -0.62 30.13
N GLN A 103 -13.71 -0.33 29.41
CA GLN A 103 -13.98 1.00 28.84
C GLN A 103 -14.38 2.06 29.88
N ASN A 104 -15.03 1.65 30.98
CA ASN A 104 -15.45 2.57 32.05
C ASN A 104 -14.30 3.01 32.98
N MET A 105 -13.09 2.52 32.73
CA MET A 105 -11.92 2.70 33.59
C MET A 105 -10.90 3.73 33.09
N THR A 106 -11.35 4.72 32.31
CA THR A 106 -10.52 5.77 31.71
C THR A 106 -9.93 6.72 32.78
N SER A 107 -8.99 6.20 33.57
CA SER A 107 -8.08 6.96 34.39
C SER A 107 -6.98 7.59 33.51
N PRO A 108 -6.30 8.67 33.95
CA PRO A 108 -5.14 9.20 33.24
C PRO A 108 -4.07 8.15 32.90
N ASP A 109 -3.92 7.12 33.76
CA ASP A 109 -3.00 6.00 33.54
C ASP A 109 -3.41 5.13 32.33
N ASP A 110 -4.72 5.01 32.04
CA ASP A 110 -5.23 4.30 30.86
C ASP A 110 -4.94 5.08 29.56
N GLN A 111 -5.07 6.40 29.57
CA GLN A 111 -4.72 7.25 28.42
C GLN A 111 -3.22 7.17 28.10
N GLN A 112 -2.38 7.22 29.14
CA GLN A 112 -0.94 7.07 29.00
C GLN A 112 -0.58 5.66 28.47
N ALA A 113 -1.22 4.60 28.99
CA ALA A 113 -1.03 3.24 28.49
C ALA A 113 -1.41 3.11 27.00
N LYS A 114 -2.52 3.74 26.57
CA LYS A 114 -2.97 3.75 25.17
C LYS A 114 -1.97 4.45 24.24
N LEU A 115 -1.39 5.56 24.69
CA LEU A 115 -0.32 6.25 23.97
C LEU A 115 0.94 5.39 23.86
N GLU A 116 1.38 4.79 24.97
CA GLU A 116 2.55 3.92 25.01
C GLU A 116 2.38 2.69 24.12
N PHE A 117 1.21 2.05 24.16
CA PHE A 117 0.86 0.96 23.27
C PHE A 117 0.91 1.38 21.80
N THR A 118 0.30 2.52 21.47
CA THR A 118 0.32 3.03 20.08
C THR A 118 1.75 3.34 19.63
N ALA A 119 2.59 3.90 20.52
CA ALA A 119 3.99 4.19 20.23
C ALA A 119 4.77 2.92 19.93
N GLU A 120 4.58 1.89 20.76
CA GLU A 120 5.23 0.60 20.63
C GLU A 120 4.84 -0.07 19.30
N GLU A 121 3.55 -0.14 19.00
CA GLU A 121 3.07 -0.77 17.76
C GLU A 121 3.49 0.04 16.52
N HIS A 122 3.49 1.37 16.60
CA HIS A 122 3.92 2.21 15.49
C HIS A 122 5.41 2.04 15.20
N LEU A 123 6.24 1.94 16.23
CA LEU A 123 7.65 1.64 16.07
C LEU A 123 7.86 0.28 15.39
N LYS A 124 7.12 -0.76 15.78
CA LYS A 124 7.19 -2.09 15.16
C LYS A 124 6.74 -2.08 13.70
N ASP A 125 5.65 -1.39 13.39
CA ASP A 125 5.16 -1.25 12.01
C ASP A 125 6.19 -0.53 11.12
N ARG A 126 6.78 0.56 11.62
CA ARG A 126 7.86 1.27 10.93
C ARG A 126 9.07 0.39 10.71
N GLN A 127 9.53 -0.31 11.74
CA GLN A 127 10.67 -1.23 11.63
C GLN A 127 10.39 -2.34 10.61
N PHE A 128 9.18 -2.88 10.59
CA PHE A 128 8.77 -3.88 9.61
C PHE A 128 8.87 -3.34 8.17
N VAL A 129 8.34 -2.13 7.91
CA VAL A 129 8.43 -1.51 6.58
C VAL A 129 9.87 -1.14 6.23
N GLN A 130 10.66 -0.62 7.17
CA GLN A 130 12.07 -0.29 6.95
C GLN A 130 12.87 -1.54 6.53
N THR A 131 12.66 -2.67 7.20
CA THR A 131 13.30 -3.95 6.82
C THR A 131 12.94 -4.33 5.38
N ILE A 132 11.68 -4.18 4.97
CA ILE A 132 11.26 -4.46 3.59
C ILE A 132 11.93 -3.50 2.61
N LEU A 133 12.08 -2.21 2.93
CA LEU A 133 12.79 -1.26 2.07
C LEU A 133 14.27 -1.63 1.92
N ASP A 134 14.96 -1.93 3.03
CA ASP A 134 16.39 -2.24 3.05
C ASP A 134 16.71 -3.55 2.30
N GLU A 135 15.84 -4.56 2.41
CA GLU A 135 15.96 -5.81 1.68
C GLU A 135 15.51 -5.67 0.23
N GLY A 136 14.40 -4.97 0.01
CA GLY A 136 13.83 -4.69 -1.31
C GLY A 136 14.81 -3.93 -2.19
N SER A 137 15.51 -2.93 -1.67
CA SER A 137 16.53 -2.17 -2.40
C SER A 137 17.78 -2.97 -2.76
N ARG A 138 17.88 -4.24 -2.32
CA ARG A 138 18.95 -5.17 -2.71
C ARG A 138 18.43 -6.31 -3.60
N GLN A 139 17.15 -6.29 -3.96
CA GLN A 139 16.56 -7.27 -4.87
C GLN A 139 17.19 -7.16 -6.26
N ILE A 140 17.47 -8.32 -6.82
CA ILE A 140 18.09 -8.46 -8.14
C ILE A 140 17.06 -8.94 -9.16
N GLU A 141 16.19 -9.86 -8.75
CA GLU A 141 15.23 -10.53 -9.63
C GLU A 141 14.01 -9.65 -9.87
N ASP A 142 13.58 -8.90 -8.85
CA ASP A 142 12.46 -7.97 -8.92
C ASP A 142 12.97 -6.53 -9.05
N ALA A 143 13.28 -6.12 -10.27
CA ALA A 143 13.76 -4.78 -10.57
C ALA A 143 12.75 -3.68 -10.19
N LEU A 144 11.44 -3.98 -10.25
CA LEU A 144 10.39 -3.02 -9.91
C LEU A 144 10.35 -2.76 -8.41
N LEU A 145 10.38 -3.81 -7.58
CA LEU A 145 10.47 -3.66 -6.13
C LEU A 145 11.78 -3.00 -5.74
N HIS A 146 12.90 -3.41 -6.34
CA HIS A 146 14.21 -2.80 -6.09
C HIS A 146 14.17 -1.29 -6.31
N ASN A 147 13.71 -0.87 -7.49
CA ASN A 147 13.65 0.55 -7.83
C ASN A 147 12.60 1.29 -7.00
N ALA A 148 11.46 0.69 -6.67
CA ALA A 148 10.46 1.30 -5.78
C ALA A 148 11.03 1.54 -4.36
N CYS A 149 11.79 0.59 -3.82
CA CYS A 149 12.47 0.78 -2.54
C CYS A 149 13.59 1.84 -2.64
N GLU A 150 14.40 1.84 -3.71
CA GLU A 150 15.37 2.92 -3.97
C GLU A 150 14.68 4.30 -4.03
N TRP A 151 13.49 4.38 -4.62
CA TRP A 151 12.71 5.61 -4.74
C TRP A 151 12.36 6.21 -3.38
N ILE A 152 11.83 5.38 -2.48
CA ILE A 152 11.50 5.81 -1.12
C ILE A 152 12.77 6.17 -0.35
N LEU A 153 13.80 5.31 -0.38
CA LEU A 153 15.05 5.54 0.36
C LEU A 153 15.81 6.78 -0.14
N ALA A 154 15.68 7.13 -1.42
CA ALA A 154 16.22 8.35 -1.99
C ALA A 154 15.40 9.61 -1.64
N GLY A 155 14.30 9.49 -0.90
CA GLY A 155 13.46 10.60 -0.47
C GLY A 155 12.66 11.24 -1.61
N ARG A 156 12.41 10.50 -2.71
CA ARG A 156 11.61 11.02 -3.84
C ARG A 156 10.13 11.11 -3.53
N THR A 157 9.67 10.31 -2.57
CA THR A 157 8.31 10.32 -2.05
C THR A 157 8.36 10.06 -0.55
N GLU A 158 7.52 10.76 0.21
CA GLU A 158 7.38 10.49 1.63
C GLU A 158 6.57 9.21 1.87
N LEU A 159 7.10 8.25 2.62
CA LEU A 159 6.36 7.05 3.00
C LEU A 159 5.83 7.15 4.42
N TYR A 160 4.52 7.07 4.59
CA TYR A 160 3.82 7.07 5.87
C TYR A 160 3.40 5.64 6.24
N VAL A 161 3.57 5.30 7.51
CA VAL A 161 3.13 4.00 8.04
C VAL A 161 1.95 4.27 8.95
N PHE A 162 0.74 3.88 8.54
CA PHE A 162 -0.46 4.12 9.32
C PHE A 162 -0.69 2.97 10.30
N THR A 163 -0.51 3.27 11.58
CA THR A 163 -0.74 2.33 12.69
C THR A 163 -2.03 2.67 13.41
N ARG A 164 -2.85 1.65 13.70
CA ARG A 164 -4.11 1.81 14.43
C ARG A 164 -3.85 2.43 15.82
N THR A 165 -4.68 3.40 16.23
CA THR A 165 -4.56 3.95 17.59
C THR A 165 -5.01 2.93 18.65
N GLY A 166 -4.37 2.97 19.81
CA GLY A 166 -4.70 2.12 20.95
C GLY A 166 -6.11 2.34 21.52
N ASP A 167 -6.73 3.48 21.19
CA ASP A 167 -8.08 3.92 21.57
C ASP A 167 -9.06 3.95 20.38
N SER A 168 -8.74 3.20 19.32
CA SER A 168 -9.37 3.37 18.01
C SER A 168 -10.88 3.20 18.00
N LEU A 169 -11.42 2.38 18.89
CA LEU A 169 -12.85 2.13 19.01
C LEU A 169 -13.58 3.25 19.73
N GLU A 170 -13.04 3.72 20.85
CA GLU A 170 -13.58 4.85 21.58
C GLU A 170 -13.60 6.08 20.68
N ARG A 171 -12.52 6.27 19.94
CA ARG A 171 -12.34 7.37 19.00
C ARG A 171 -13.25 7.28 17.78
N ALA A 172 -13.41 6.10 17.18
CA ALA A 172 -14.38 5.91 16.09
C ALA A 172 -15.83 6.15 16.55
N SER A 173 -16.16 5.75 17.78
CA SER A 173 -17.48 5.98 18.38
C SER A 173 -17.73 7.47 18.68
N ALA A 174 -16.69 8.19 19.13
CA ALA A 174 -16.78 9.61 19.48
C ALA A 174 -16.82 10.54 18.24
N SER A 175 -16.10 10.20 17.17
CA SER A 175 -16.01 11.05 15.97
C SER A 175 -17.20 10.91 15.02
N GLY A 176 -17.99 9.84 15.13
CA GLY A 176 -19.09 9.56 14.20
C GLY A 176 -18.64 9.07 12.82
N GLU A 177 -17.39 8.63 12.67
CA GLU A 177 -16.78 8.18 11.40
C GLU A 177 -17.23 6.76 10.96
N GLY A 178 -18.21 6.17 11.65
CA GLY A 178 -18.84 4.92 11.25
C GLY A 178 -17.92 3.71 11.40
N ASP A 179 -17.67 3.00 10.30
CA ASP A 179 -16.83 1.79 10.22
C ASP A 179 -15.34 2.08 10.00
N ARG A 180 -14.96 3.36 9.95
CA ARG A 180 -13.57 3.78 9.74
C ARG A 180 -12.79 3.73 11.05
N VAL A 181 -11.55 3.27 10.95
CA VAL A 181 -10.63 3.07 12.05
C VAL A 181 -9.58 4.19 12.06
N PRO A 182 -9.34 4.87 13.19
CA PRO A 182 -8.31 5.89 13.30
C PRO A 182 -6.90 5.28 13.32
N HIS A 183 -6.01 5.91 12.56
CA HIS A 183 -4.60 5.55 12.45
C HIS A 183 -3.70 6.77 12.59
N VAL A 184 -2.47 6.56 13.04
CA VAL A 184 -1.41 7.57 13.12
C VAL A 184 -0.26 7.23 12.17
N PRO A 185 0.46 8.23 11.65
CA PRO A 185 0.17 9.66 11.71
C PRO A 185 -0.70 10.12 10.52
N ASP A 186 -1.48 11.20 10.65
CA ASP A 186 -2.18 11.86 9.52
C ASP A 186 -1.42 13.08 8.96
N ASN A 187 -0.34 13.52 9.61
CA ASN A 187 0.17 14.85 9.37
C ASN A 187 1.11 14.92 8.15
N PHE A 188 0.54 15.24 6.98
CA PHE A 188 1.21 15.52 5.68
C PHE A 188 2.10 16.78 5.67
N ARG A 189 2.77 17.11 6.77
CA ARG A 189 3.58 18.34 6.92
C ARG A 189 5.07 18.01 7.09
N ASN A 190 5.58 17.11 6.25
CA ASN A 190 6.98 16.64 6.22
C ASN A 190 7.45 16.04 7.54
N ARG A 191 6.55 15.34 8.22
CA ARG A 191 6.67 14.99 9.63
C ARG A 191 6.04 13.62 9.86
N GLY A 192 6.71 12.75 10.59
CA GLY A 192 6.22 11.39 10.88
C GLY A 192 6.33 10.39 9.71
N HIS A 193 6.79 10.79 8.52
CA HIS A 193 7.15 9.84 7.47
C HIS A 193 8.32 8.95 7.91
N LEU A 194 8.51 7.81 7.26
CA LEU A 194 9.38 6.72 7.68
C LEU A 194 10.83 7.17 7.94
N LEU A 195 11.33 8.09 7.10
CA LEU A 195 12.71 8.59 7.14
C LEU A 195 12.92 9.81 8.07
N ALA A 196 11.86 10.54 8.48
CA ALA A 196 11.98 11.70 9.39
C ALA A 196 12.01 11.33 10.89
N GLY A 197 11.92 10.04 11.22
CA GLY A 197 11.79 9.57 12.60
C GLY A 197 10.34 9.61 13.13
N PRO A 198 10.09 9.05 14.32
CA PRO A 198 8.75 9.03 14.92
C PRO A 198 8.34 10.41 15.44
N GLU A 199 7.05 10.71 15.37
CA GLU A 199 6.45 11.95 15.87
C GLU A 199 5.42 11.71 16.98
N PRO A 200 5.00 12.76 17.72
CA PRO A 200 3.91 12.66 18.70
C PRO A 200 2.64 12.13 18.03
N LEU A 201 2.11 11.03 18.57
CA LEU A 201 1.14 10.19 17.88
C LEU A 201 -0.20 10.92 17.69
N TYR A 202 -0.85 11.36 18.79
CA TYR A 202 -2.17 11.99 18.79
C TYR A 202 -2.56 12.55 20.17
N GLU A 203 -3.66 13.30 20.25
CA GLU A 203 -4.26 13.78 21.50
C GLU A 203 -5.15 12.68 22.12
N ALA A 204 -4.57 11.83 22.97
CA ALA A 204 -5.30 10.72 23.60
C ALA A 204 -6.38 11.16 24.60
N ASP A 205 -6.27 12.37 25.14
CA ASP A 205 -7.25 12.98 26.04
C ASP A 205 -8.48 13.54 25.30
N LYS A 206 -8.41 13.68 23.97
CA LYS A 206 -9.49 14.22 23.13
C LYS A 206 -9.91 13.23 22.06
N LEU A 207 -10.89 12.39 22.39
CA LEU A 207 -11.40 11.33 21.51
C LEU A 207 -12.06 11.85 20.23
N ASP A 208 -12.54 13.09 20.21
CA ASP A 208 -13.13 13.76 19.05
C ASP A 208 -12.09 14.53 18.20
N SER A 209 -10.86 14.66 18.69
CA SER A 209 -9.78 15.33 17.97
C SER A 209 -9.26 14.44 16.83
N GLY A 210 -9.35 14.95 15.59
CA GLY A 210 -8.72 14.33 14.41
C GLY A 210 -7.24 14.68 14.26
N LYS A 211 -6.64 15.39 15.22
CA LYS A 211 -5.25 15.86 15.08
C LYS A 211 -4.28 14.68 15.05
N ASN A 212 -3.49 14.60 13.97
CA ASN A 212 -2.56 13.51 13.66
C ASN A 212 -3.24 12.15 13.41
N ILE A 213 -4.55 12.10 13.20
CA ILE A 213 -5.31 10.85 13.05
C ILE A 213 -6.02 10.79 11.71
N ARG A 214 -5.80 9.69 11.01
CA ARG A 214 -6.43 9.38 9.73
C ARG A 214 -7.43 8.25 9.90
N TYR A 215 -8.67 8.49 9.52
CA TYR A 215 -9.71 7.46 9.52
C TYR A 215 -9.64 6.66 8.23
N LEU A 216 -9.36 5.36 8.33
CA LEU A 216 -9.21 4.44 7.20
C LEU A 216 -10.21 3.29 7.32
N THR A 217 -10.73 2.78 6.21
CA THR A 217 -11.52 1.55 6.24
C THR A 217 -10.61 0.33 6.34
N LYS A 218 -11.20 -0.85 6.60
CA LYS A 218 -10.42 -2.10 6.65
C LYS A 218 -9.88 -2.51 5.28
N GLU A 219 -10.46 -2.01 4.19
CA GLU A 219 -10.05 -2.24 2.81
C GLU A 219 -8.87 -1.36 2.39
N ASP A 220 -8.64 -0.25 3.08
CA ASP A 220 -7.49 0.63 2.85
C ASP A 220 -6.21 -0.11 3.27
N ARG A 221 -5.39 -0.49 2.28
CA ARG A 221 -4.08 -1.14 2.45
C ARG A 221 -2.94 -0.19 2.11
N GLY A 222 -3.14 0.61 1.05
CA GLY A 222 -2.22 1.60 0.52
C GLY A 222 -2.99 2.85 0.09
N ILE A 223 -2.34 4.02 0.21
CA ILE A 223 -2.88 5.30 -0.26
C ILE A 223 -1.73 6.11 -0.84
N ALA A 224 -1.74 6.41 -2.14
CA ALA A 224 -0.96 7.52 -2.67
C ALA A 224 -1.71 8.86 -2.54
N GLY A 225 -0.94 9.92 -2.33
CA GLY A 225 -1.36 11.30 -2.54
C GLY A 225 -0.24 12.12 -3.16
N THR A 226 -0.47 13.42 -3.32
CA THR A 226 0.55 14.30 -3.91
C THR A 226 1.80 14.35 -3.01
N GLY A 227 2.89 13.73 -3.47
CA GLY A 227 4.18 13.73 -2.78
C GLY A 227 4.32 12.70 -1.65
N TYR A 228 3.31 11.86 -1.41
CA TYR A 228 3.39 10.84 -0.35
C TYR A 228 2.70 9.52 -0.72
N ILE A 229 3.14 8.46 -0.05
CA ILE A 229 2.53 7.12 -0.04
C ILE A 229 2.26 6.76 1.41
N GLY A 230 1.16 6.06 1.68
CA GLY A 230 0.81 5.57 3.00
C GLY A 230 0.49 4.10 2.96
N ILE A 231 0.97 3.34 3.95
CA ILE A 231 0.69 1.90 4.08
C ILE A 231 -0.02 1.68 5.41
N ALA A 232 -1.22 1.11 5.35
CA ALA A 232 -2.03 0.85 6.53
C ALA A 232 -1.75 -0.54 7.11
N ARG A 233 -1.45 -0.56 8.42
CA ARG A 233 -1.33 -1.78 9.23
C ARG A 233 -0.37 -2.81 8.58
N PRO A 234 0.88 -2.41 8.25
CA PRO A 234 1.76 -3.19 7.39
C PRO A 234 2.05 -4.59 7.93
N ARG A 235 2.17 -4.76 9.26
CA ARG A 235 2.34 -6.08 9.88
C ARG A 235 1.09 -6.97 9.79
N GLU A 236 -0.10 -6.39 9.79
CA GLU A 236 -1.38 -7.12 9.67
C GLU A 236 -1.60 -7.60 8.23
N VAL A 237 -1.38 -6.72 7.24
CA VAL A 237 -1.55 -7.06 5.82
C VAL A 237 -0.41 -7.94 5.29
N GLY A 238 0.74 -7.92 5.95
CA GLY A 238 1.89 -8.77 5.68
C GLY A 238 2.78 -8.27 4.53
N ARG A 239 3.92 -8.92 4.38
CA ARG A 239 5.02 -8.49 3.49
C ARG A 239 4.60 -8.38 2.03
N GLY A 240 3.94 -9.41 1.49
CA GLY A 240 3.58 -9.44 0.07
C GLY A 240 2.70 -8.25 -0.34
N VAL A 241 1.72 -7.91 0.51
CA VAL A 241 0.84 -6.75 0.28
C VAL A 241 1.62 -5.43 0.39
N VAL A 242 2.57 -5.32 1.32
CA VAL A 242 3.44 -4.14 1.42
C VAL A 242 4.29 -3.97 0.16
N GLU A 243 4.90 -5.04 -0.35
CA GLU A 243 5.70 -4.99 -1.57
C GLU A 243 4.85 -4.65 -2.81
N GLU A 244 3.66 -5.26 -2.94
CA GLU A 244 2.66 -4.91 -3.97
C GLU A 244 2.30 -3.42 -3.90
N THR A 245 1.96 -2.93 -2.71
CA THR A 245 1.64 -1.51 -2.47
C THR A 245 2.80 -0.60 -2.85
N LEU A 246 4.04 -0.95 -2.50
CA LEU A 246 5.22 -0.15 -2.88
C LEU A 246 5.39 -0.04 -4.40
N ARG A 247 5.26 -1.16 -5.14
CA ARG A 247 5.35 -1.13 -6.62
C ARG A 247 4.23 -0.27 -7.22
N HIS A 248 2.99 -0.47 -6.75
CA HIS A 248 1.80 0.22 -7.24
C HIS A 248 1.86 1.72 -6.99
N GLU A 249 2.06 2.12 -5.74
CA GLU A 249 1.96 3.52 -5.34
C GLU A 249 3.19 4.33 -5.80
N VAL A 250 4.38 3.72 -5.88
CA VAL A 250 5.53 4.40 -6.51
C VAL A 250 5.30 4.60 -8.01
N GLN A 251 4.63 3.68 -8.70
CA GLN A 251 4.31 3.87 -10.12
C GLN A 251 3.45 5.11 -10.35
N HIS A 252 2.46 5.37 -9.48
CA HIS A 252 1.64 6.58 -9.56
C HIS A 252 2.48 7.86 -9.55
N VAL A 253 3.51 7.90 -8.69
CA VAL A 253 4.45 9.03 -8.59
C VAL A 253 5.40 9.06 -9.78
N ALA A 254 5.99 7.91 -10.15
CA ALA A 254 6.98 7.79 -11.21
C ALA A 254 6.42 8.12 -12.60
N ASP A 255 5.11 7.88 -12.81
CA ASP A 255 4.40 8.31 -14.01
C ASP A 255 4.20 9.83 -14.11
N ARG A 256 4.50 10.57 -13.04
CA ARG A 256 4.19 12.00 -12.91
C ARG A 256 2.72 12.28 -13.27
N SER A 257 1.86 11.32 -12.93
CA SER A 257 0.47 11.31 -13.36
C SER A 257 -0.28 12.53 -12.82
N VAL A 258 -1.38 12.83 -13.51
CA VAL A 258 -1.87 14.18 -13.80
C VAL A 258 -2.51 14.92 -12.62
N ASP A 259 -2.45 14.38 -11.40
CA ASP A 259 -3.05 15.02 -10.22
C ASP A 259 -2.48 16.42 -9.93
N VAL A 260 -1.34 16.78 -10.51
CA VAL A 260 -0.69 18.08 -10.31
C VAL A 260 -0.97 19.09 -11.45
N GLN A 261 -1.45 18.68 -12.63
CA GLN A 261 -1.40 19.56 -13.82
C GLN A 261 -2.74 19.85 -14.51
N HIS A 262 -3.86 19.26 -14.11
CA HIS A 262 -5.14 19.56 -14.76
C HIS A 262 -6.05 20.41 -13.88
N GLY A 263 -5.85 21.73 -13.95
CA GLY A 263 -6.87 22.74 -13.58
C GLY A 263 -8.11 22.73 -14.50
N ARG A 264 -8.36 21.63 -15.22
CA ARG A 264 -9.53 21.40 -16.08
C ARG A 264 -10.51 20.48 -15.36
N ALA A 265 -11.80 20.67 -15.64
CA ALA A 265 -12.90 19.96 -14.98
C ALA A 265 -12.60 18.46 -14.83
N LYS A 266 -12.62 17.97 -13.59
CA LYS A 266 -12.40 16.57 -13.13
C LYS A 266 -13.37 15.53 -13.73
N LYS A 267 -13.99 15.84 -14.88
CA LYS A 267 -15.08 15.09 -15.52
C LYS A 267 -14.94 14.99 -17.05
N SER A 268 -13.88 15.51 -17.68
CA SER A 268 -13.68 15.29 -19.12
C SER A 268 -13.34 13.82 -19.41
N ALA A 269 -13.74 13.30 -20.57
CA ALA A 269 -13.44 11.92 -20.99
C ALA A 269 -11.94 11.62 -20.91
N ARG A 270 -11.12 12.57 -21.39
CA ARG A 270 -9.66 12.49 -21.33
C ARG A 270 -9.14 12.40 -19.90
N TYR A 271 -9.65 13.22 -18.97
CA TYR A 271 -9.22 13.13 -17.56
C TYR A 271 -9.54 11.77 -16.96
N LEU A 272 -10.78 11.29 -17.14
CA LEU A 272 -11.19 9.99 -16.63
C LEU A 272 -10.33 8.87 -17.23
N PHE A 273 -9.98 8.97 -18.52
CA PHE A 273 -9.18 7.96 -19.20
C PHE A 273 -7.73 7.97 -18.72
N GLU A 274 -7.12 9.14 -18.52
CA GLU A 274 -5.77 9.22 -17.94
C GLU A 274 -5.75 8.70 -16.48
N SER A 275 -6.80 8.93 -15.70
CA SER A 275 -6.94 8.30 -14.37
C SER A 275 -7.01 6.77 -14.47
N TYR A 276 -7.84 6.23 -15.37
CA TYR A 276 -7.89 4.80 -15.63
C TYR A 276 -6.54 4.24 -16.07
N ALA A 277 -5.88 4.88 -17.05
CA ALA A 277 -4.63 4.43 -17.62
C ALA A 277 -3.51 4.40 -16.57
N THR A 278 -3.53 5.36 -15.63
CA THR A 278 -2.57 5.39 -14.52
C THR A 278 -2.77 4.21 -13.56
N GLU A 279 -3.99 3.95 -13.11
CA GLU A 279 -4.29 2.76 -12.30
C GLU A 279 -3.96 1.46 -13.05
N TYR A 280 -4.26 1.39 -14.35
CA TYR A 280 -3.98 0.22 -15.18
C TYR A 280 -2.47 -0.09 -15.24
N ARG A 281 -1.63 0.93 -15.38
CA ARG A 281 -0.16 0.77 -15.33
C ARG A 281 0.30 0.31 -13.95
N ALA A 282 -0.16 0.98 -12.90
CA ALA A 282 0.20 0.61 -11.53
C ALA A 282 -0.13 -0.86 -11.23
N TYR A 283 -1.35 -1.31 -11.57
CA TYR A 283 -1.75 -2.71 -11.43
C TYR A 283 -0.98 -3.68 -12.34
N SER A 284 -0.59 -3.23 -13.53
CA SER A 284 0.23 -4.06 -14.44
C SER A 284 1.63 -4.31 -13.88
N TYR A 285 2.14 -3.43 -13.03
CA TYR A 285 3.47 -3.51 -12.42
C TYR A 285 3.46 -3.88 -10.92
N GLU A 286 2.29 -4.00 -10.29
CA GLU A 286 2.11 -4.34 -8.86
C GLU A 286 2.76 -5.70 -8.50
N GLY A 287 2.86 -6.62 -9.46
CA GLY A 287 3.60 -7.87 -9.35
C GLY A 287 2.76 -9.12 -9.64
N PRO A 288 2.85 -10.19 -8.81
CA PRO A 288 2.34 -11.53 -9.11
C PRO A 288 0.82 -11.61 -9.30
N THR A 289 0.07 -10.65 -8.75
CA THR A 289 -1.40 -10.62 -8.82
C THR A 289 -1.94 -10.71 -10.25
N PHE A 290 -1.29 -10.02 -11.20
CA PHE A 290 -1.74 -9.96 -12.59
C PHE A 290 -0.68 -10.43 -13.60
N SER A 291 0.59 -10.54 -13.19
CA SER A 291 1.68 -10.90 -14.10
C SER A 291 1.59 -12.33 -14.65
N HIS A 292 0.87 -13.22 -13.97
CA HIS A 292 0.64 -14.59 -14.44
C HIS A 292 -0.46 -14.72 -15.52
N LEU A 293 -1.25 -13.66 -15.73
CA LEU A 293 -2.32 -13.65 -16.73
C LEU A 293 -1.78 -13.30 -18.11
N SER A 294 -2.39 -13.87 -19.16
CA SER A 294 -2.00 -13.59 -20.54
C SER A 294 -2.31 -12.15 -20.95
N ASP A 295 -1.32 -11.50 -21.55
CA ASP A 295 -1.41 -10.19 -22.20
C ASP A 295 -1.32 -10.28 -23.73
N ASP A 296 -1.42 -11.49 -24.31
CA ASP A 296 -1.32 -11.73 -25.75
C ASP A 296 -2.60 -11.26 -26.47
N PRO A 297 -2.52 -10.25 -27.37
CA PRO A 297 -3.66 -9.80 -28.17
C PRO A 297 -4.27 -10.89 -29.08
N GLY A 298 -3.54 -11.98 -29.34
CA GLY A 298 -4.04 -13.15 -30.07
C GLY A 298 -5.01 -14.02 -29.25
N ASN A 299 -4.99 -13.92 -27.92
CA ASN A 299 -5.77 -14.76 -27.00
C ASN A 299 -6.81 -13.92 -26.24
N LEU A 300 -7.87 -13.52 -26.95
CA LEU A 300 -8.92 -12.67 -26.37
C LEU A 300 -10.01 -13.50 -25.66
N VAL A 301 -10.34 -13.10 -24.43
CA VAL A 301 -11.55 -13.52 -23.73
C VAL A 301 -12.71 -12.57 -24.04
N ARG A 302 -13.90 -13.13 -24.29
CA ARG A 302 -15.13 -12.34 -24.49
C ARG A 302 -15.78 -12.08 -23.14
N LYS A 303 -15.88 -10.81 -22.75
CA LYS A 303 -16.45 -10.37 -21.47
C LYS A 303 -17.27 -9.11 -21.65
N SER A 304 -18.34 -8.98 -20.86
CA SER A 304 -19.17 -7.79 -20.76
C SER A 304 -19.13 -7.24 -19.34
N MET A 305 -19.20 -5.91 -19.22
CA MET A 305 -19.55 -5.26 -17.96
C MET A 305 -21.05 -4.96 -17.95
N ALA A 306 -21.64 -4.86 -16.76
CA ALA A 306 -23.07 -4.63 -16.58
C ALA A 306 -23.61 -3.52 -17.50
N GLY A 307 -24.47 -3.89 -18.46
CA GLY A 307 -25.09 -2.96 -19.41
C GLY A 307 -24.26 -2.63 -20.66
N SER A 308 -23.13 -3.30 -20.91
CA SER A 308 -22.33 -3.13 -22.14
C SER A 308 -22.40 -4.35 -23.05
N ALA A 309 -22.01 -4.15 -24.32
CA ALA A 309 -21.75 -5.27 -25.23
C ALA A 309 -20.58 -6.14 -24.73
N GLU A 310 -20.44 -7.34 -25.29
CA GLU A 310 -19.23 -8.14 -25.12
C GLU A 310 -18.08 -7.56 -25.94
N TYR A 311 -16.93 -7.41 -25.30
CA TYR A 311 -15.69 -6.99 -25.93
C TYR A 311 -14.65 -8.10 -25.86
N GLY A 312 -13.67 -8.07 -26.76
CA GLY A 312 -12.49 -8.92 -26.67
C GLY A 312 -11.45 -8.24 -25.79
N TRP A 313 -10.98 -8.96 -24.77
CA TRP A 313 -9.97 -8.49 -23.82
C TRP A 313 -8.84 -9.50 -23.76
N THR A 314 -7.61 -9.08 -23.48
CA THR A 314 -6.64 -10.03 -22.94
C THR A 314 -7.07 -10.42 -21.52
N GLU A 315 -6.62 -11.58 -21.02
CA GLU A 315 -6.96 -12.03 -19.66
C GLU A 315 -6.51 -11.02 -18.61
N ARG A 316 -5.27 -10.51 -18.76
CA ARG A 316 -4.72 -9.50 -17.87
C ARG A 316 -5.53 -8.20 -17.94
N GLN A 317 -5.84 -7.71 -19.15
CA GLN A 317 -6.56 -6.45 -19.31
C GLN A 317 -7.94 -6.50 -18.65
N TRP A 318 -8.68 -7.61 -18.84
CA TRP A 318 -9.98 -7.79 -18.21
C TRP A 318 -9.90 -7.83 -16.68
N ALA A 319 -8.94 -8.57 -16.12
CA ALA A 319 -8.79 -8.71 -14.68
C ALA A 319 -8.48 -7.36 -14.01
N ILE A 320 -7.55 -6.59 -14.58
CA ILE A 320 -7.19 -5.26 -14.09
C ILE A 320 -8.36 -4.29 -14.27
N PHE A 321 -8.97 -4.24 -15.46
CA PHE A 321 -10.11 -3.37 -15.72
C PHE A 321 -11.27 -3.63 -14.75
N SER A 322 -11.60 -4.90 -14.50
CA SER A 322 -12.66 -5.28 -13.56
C SER A 322 -12.39 -4.79 -12.14
N LYS A 323 -11.13 -4.90 -11.67
CA LYS A 323 -10.71 -4.37 -10.36
C LYS A 323 -10.88 -2.86 -10.30
N ILE A 324 -10.35 -2.14 -11.30
CA ILE A 324 -10.43 -0.68 -11.36
C ILE A 324 -11.89 -0.21 -11.44
N TYR A 325 -12.72 -0.85 -12.27
CA TYR A 325 -14.14 -0.53 -12.39
C TYR A 325 -14.88 -0.71 -11.06
N GLY A 326 -14.60 -1.78 -10.31
CA GLY A 326 -15.19 -2.03 -9.01
C GLY A 326 -14.82 -0.97 -7.96
N GLN A 327 -13.60 -0.46 -8.00
CA GLN A 327 -13.07 0.43 -6.97
C GLN A 327 -13.25 1.91 -7.31
N TYR A 328 -12.94 2.33 -8.54
CA TYR A 328 -12.78 3.75 -8.85
C TYR A 328 -13.97 4.35 -9.59
N LYS A 329 -14.51 5.45 -9.04
CA LYS A 329 -15.64 6.19 -9.62
C LYS A 329 -15.34 6.73 -11.02
N HIS A 330 -14.12 7.24 -11.26
CA HIS A 330 -13.76 7.84 -12.54
C HIS A 330 -13.90 6.85 -13.71
N THR A 331 -13.48 5.60 -13.51
CA THR A 331 -13.59 4.53 -14.52
C THR A 331 -15.03 4.13 -14.74
N ARG A 332 -15.83 4.01 -13.67
CA ARG A 332 -17.27 3.73 -13.80
C ARG A 332 -18.00 4.84 -14.56
N ASP A 333 -17.74 6.10 -14.21
CA ASP A 333 -18.36 7.25 -14.86
C ASP A 333 -18.00 7.27 -16.36
N GLY A 334 -16.71 7.14 -16.69
CA GLY A 334 -16.23 7.14 -18.06
C GLY A 334 -16.77 5.97 -18.88
N TRP A 335 -16.76 4.76 -18.31
CA TRP A 335 -17.23 3.56 -18.98
C TRP A 335 -18.75 3.55 -19.18
N ASN A 336 -19.53 3.96 -18.18
CA ASN A 336 -21.00 3.90 -18.28
C ASN A 336 -21.55 4.99 -19.20
N ALA A 337 -20.96 6.18 -19.16
CA ALA A 337 -21.36 7.28 -20.04
C ALA A 337 -20.75 7.18 -21.45
N ASP A 338 -19.70 6.37 -21.64
CA ASP A 338 -18.95 6.20 -22.88
C ASP A 338 -18.60 7.54 -23.54
N LEU A 339 -18.03 8.44 -22.74
CA LEU A 339 -17.83 9.83 -23.15
C LEU A 339 -16.93 9.92 -24.40
N PRO A 340 -17.25 10.78 -25.38
CA PRO A 340 -16.40 11.00 -26.55
C PRO A 340 -15.10 11.72 -26.18
N ASP A 341 -14.11 11.63 -27.07
CA ASP A 341 -12.83 12.34 -26.98
C ASP A 341 -11.99 11.98 -25.73
N ALA A 342 -12.05 10.72 -25.31
CA ALA A 342 -11.07 10.20 -24.35
C ALA A 342 -9.67 10.23 -24.95
N LEU A 343 -9.58 9.85 -26.23
CA LEU A 343 -8.43 10.04 -27.12
C LEU A 343 -8.91 10.62 -28.45
N PRO A 344 -8.02 11.17 -29.30
CA PRO A 344 -8.42 11.73 -30.59
C PRO A 344 -9.25 10.73 -31.42
N GLY A 345 -10.54 11.04 -31.61
CA GLY A 345 -11.48 10.21 -32.37
C GLY A 345 -11.97 8.94 -31.66
N MET A 346 -11.71 8.77 -30.37
CA MET A 346 -12.13 7.59 -29.60
C MET A 346 -13.03 7.97 -28.42
N SER A 347 -14.11 7.21 -28.23
CA SER A 347 -14.86 7.22 -26.97
C SER A 347 -14.04 6.62 -25.83
N PHE A 348 -14.51 6.80 -24.59
CA PHE A 348 -13.87 6.22 -23.41
C PHE A 348 -13.73 4.71 -23.52
N ARG A 349 -14.78 3.97 -23.91
CA ARG A 349 -14.69 2.51 -24.06
C ARG A 349 -13.68 2.11 -25.12
N GLN A 350 -13.67 2.81 -26.26
CA GLN A 350 -12.71 2.53 -27.34
C GLN A 350 -11.26 2.79 -26.89
N ALA A 351 -11.03 3.86 -26.12
CA ALA A 351 -9.72 4.18 -25.57
C ALA A 351 -9.26 3.13 -24.53
N VAL A 352 -10.15 2.67 -23.65
CA VAL A 352 -9.86 1.58 -22.70
C VAL A 352 -9.48 0.30 -23.42
N LEU A 353 -10.28 -0.11 -24.41
CA LEU A 353 -10.07 -1.36 -25.14
C LEU A 353 -8.79 -1.32 -25.98
N SER A 354 -8.42 -0.17 -26.54
CA SER A 354 -7.17 -0.02 -27.30
C SER A 354 -5.93 0.08 -26.41
N TYR A 355 -6.08 0.43 -25.13
CA TYR A 355 -4.98 0.52 -24.19
C TYR A 355 -4.65 -0.85 -23.57
N VAL A 356 -3.98 -1.69 -24.36
CA VAL A 356 -3.59 -3.06 -23.95
C VAL A 356 -2.21 -3.06 -23.28
N ASP A 357 -1.24 -2.34 -23.88
CA ASP A 357 0.14 -2.27 -23.39
C ASP A 357 0.32 -1.06 -22.46
N PRO A 358 0.56 -1.28 -21.15
CA PRO A 358 0.81 -0.20 -20.22
C PRO A 358 2.04 0.66 -20.62
N ASP A 359 3.02 0.08 -21.32
CA ASP A 359 4.29 0.71 -21.67
C ASP A 359 4.17 1.76 -22.79
N GLU A 360 3.08 1.75 -23.58
CA GLU A 360 2.85 2.75 -24.64
C GLU A 360 2.76 4.18 -24.08
N ARG A 361 2.35 4.32 -22.82
CA ARG A 361 2.15 5.61 -22.15
C ARG A 361 2.91 5.77 -20.84
N GLY A 362 3.48 4.69 -20.31
CA GLY A 362 4.32 4.74 -19.12
C GLY A 362 5.58 5.58 -19.37
N PHE A 363 5.81 6.56 -18.52
CA PHE A 363 7.00 7.41 -18.61
C PHE A 363 8.22 6.74 -17.96
N ASN A 364 8.03 6.20 -16.76
CA ASN A 364 9.04 5.53 -15.96
C ASN A 364 8.50 4.17 -15.49
N ARG A 365 8.30 3.24 -16.43
CA ARG A 365 7.77 1.89 -16.17
C ARG A 365 8.62 1.02 -15.24
N LEU A 366 9.78 1.51 -14.79
CA LEU A 366 10.68 0.78 -13.91
C LEU A 366 10.73 1.35 -12.50
N ASN A 367 9.97 2.41 -12.18
CA ASN A 367 10.10 3.13 -10.90
C ASN A 367 11.52 3.62 -10.62
N SER A 368 12.32 3.90 -11.65
CA SER A 368 13.75 4.20 -11.48
C SER A 368 13.98 5.66 -11.14
N VAL A 369 14.65 5.91 -10.00
CA VAL A 369 15.11 7.26 -9.60
C VAL A 369 16.05 7.90 -10.62
N ARG A 370 16.80 7.09 -11.39
CA ARG A 370 17.75 7.59 -12.40
C ARG A 370 17.04 8.03 -13.67
N ILE A 371 15.95 7.35 -14.05
CA ILE A 371 15.07 7.79 -15.14
C ILE A 371 14.39 9.11 -14.76
N ASP A 372 13.95 9.23 -13.51
CA ASP A 372 13.36 10.46 -12.98
C ASP A 372 14.36 11.63 -12.94
N ASP A 373 15.60 11.39 -12.50
CA ASP A 373 16.67 12.39 -12.58
C ASP A 373 16.98 12.84 -14.01
N PHE A 374 16.98 11.89 -14.96
CA PHE A 374 17.17 12.21 -16.37
C PHE A 374 16.04 13.09 -16.91
N TYR A 375 14.79 12.80 -16.52
CA TYR A 375 13.62 13.60 -16.88
C TYR A 375 13.69 15.01 -16.33
N ASP A 376 14.00 15.16 -15.04
CA ASP A 376 14.07 16.45 -14.38
C ASP A 376 15.16 17.31 -15.03
N ALA A 377 16.34 16.73 -15.33
CA ALA A 377 17.39 17.42 -16.07
C ALA A 377 16.94 17.84 -17.48
N LEU A 378 16.20 16.97 -18.19
CA LEU A 378 15.67 17.27 -19.52
C LEU A 378 14.67 18.44 -19.49
N HIS A 379 13.81 18.50 -18.47
CA HIS A 379 12.84 19.59 -18.29
C HIS A 379 13.49 20.96 -18.06
N GLN A 380 14.72 21.00 -17.57
CA GLN A 380 15.48 22.25 -17.43
C GLN A 380 16.09 22.74 -18.76
N VAL A 381 16.09 21.91 -19.81
CA VAL A 381 16.60 22.31 -21.12
C VAL A 381 15.51 23.07 -21.88
N PRO A 382 15.78 24.27 -22.45
CA PRO A 382 14.81 24.95 -23.31
C PRO A 382 14.41 24.09 -24.52
N LEU A 383 13.18 24.27 -25.01
CA LEU A 383 12.67 23.51 -26.17
C LEU A 383 13.56 23.68 -27.41
N ASN A 384 13.73 22.59 -28.17
CA ASN A 384 14.52 22.54 -29.40
C ASN A 384 16.00 23.01 -29.25
N THR A 385 16.60 22.84 -28.08
CA THR A 385 18.01 23.22 -27.86
C THR A 385 18.95 22.40 -28.74
N THR A 386 19.77 23.06 -29.56
CA THR A 386 20.74 22.40 -30.46
C THR A 386 22.18 22.42 -29.96
N ASN A 387 22.52 23.35 -29.07
CA ASN A 387 23.87 23.51 -28.53
C ASN A 387 24.19 22.44 -27.48
N GLU A 388 24.96 21.43 -27.87
CA GLU A 388 25.40 20.35 -26.99
C GLU A 388 26.26 20.80 -25.81
N ASN A 389 26.90 21.96 -25.89
CA ASN A 389 27.78 22.50 -24.86
C ASN A 389 27.04 23.39 -23.84
N LEU A 390 25.73 23.57 -23.98
CA LEU A 390 24.91 24.23 -22.97
C LEU A 390 24.98 23.45 -21.65
N GLY A 391 25.15 24.15 -20.52
CA GLY A 391 25.28 23.53 -19.21
C GLY A 391 24.13 22.56 -18.86
N ALA A 392 22.89 22.92 -19.19
CA ALA A 392 21.72 22.05 -18.99
C ALA A 392 21.80 20.76 -19.85
N VAL A 393 22.28 20.85 -21.09
CA VAL A 393 22.48 19.66 -21.94
C VAL A 393 23.62 18.79 -21.40
N GLN A 394 24.67 19.38 -20.84
CA GLN A 394 25.75 18.62 -20.19
C GLN A 394 25.25 17.84 -18.98
N ASP A 395 24.33 18.42 -18.19
CA ASP A 395 23.68 17.69 -17.09
C ASP A 395 22.82 16.53 -17.62
N VAL A 396 22.01 16.75 -18.67
CA VAL A 396 21.26 15.65 -19.33
C VAL A 396 22.21 14.54 -19.81
N LYS A 397 23.35 14.88 -20.43
CA LYS A 397 24.37 13.89 -20.84
C LYS A 397 24.95 13.16 -19.63
N ALA A 398 25.18 13.83 -18.50
CA ALA A 398 25.65 13.20 -17.28
C ALA A 398 24.62 12.21 -16.71
N ARG A 399 23.34 12.60 -16.63
CA ARG A 399 22.25 11.72 -16.18
C ARG A 399 22.02 10.55 -17.13
N ALA A 400 22.09 10.76 -18.44
CA ALA A 400 22.03 9.69 -19.44
C ALA A 400 23.15 8.66 -19.26
N ARG A 401 24.36 9.11 -18.88
CA ARG A 401 25.49 8.21 -18.58
C ARG A 401 25.31 7.47 -17.27
N ALA A 402 24.54 7.99 -16.31
CA ALA A 402 24.28 7.38 -15.02
C ALA A 402 23.18 6.29 -15.08
N LEU A 403 22.38 6.25 -16.14
CA LEU A 403 21.38 5.20 -16.34
C LEU A 403 22.03 3.80 -16.41
N LYS A 404 21.40 2.83 -15.74
CA LYS A 404 21.68 1.39 -15.91
C LYS A 404 21.33 0.98 -17.35
N PRO A 405 21.94 -0.08 -17.90
CA PRO A 405 21.65 -0.53 -19.27
C PRO A 405 20.17 -0.75 -19.57
N GLN A 406 19.44 -1.39 -18.67
CA GLN A 406 17.99 -1.62 -18.82
C GLN A 406 17.20 -0.30 -18.82
N GLU A 407 17.55 0.63 -17.95
CA GLU A 407 16.91 1.95 -17.84
C GLU A 407 17.11 2.76 -19.13
N ALA A 408 18.35 2.80 -19.64
CA ALA A 408 18.65 3.45 -20.91
C ALA A 408 17.87 2.82 -22.07
N HIS A 409 17.73 1.49 -22.09
CA HIS A 409 16.89 0.81 -23.07
C HIS A 409 15.43 1.28 -22.98
N VAL A 410 14.83 1.30 -21.78
CA VAL A 410 13.48 1.83 -21.57
C VAL A 410 13.34 3.25 -22.09
N VAL A 411 14.26 4.16 -21.72
CA VAL A 411 14.25 5.56 -22.18
C VAL A 411 14.28 5.67 -23.70
N THR A 412 15.01 4.79 -24.40
CA THR A 412 15.08 4.80 -25.88
C THR A 412 13.87 4.18 -26.57
N THR A 413 13.15 3.27 -25.92
CA THR A 413 12.04 2.54 -26.54
C THR A 413 10.66 3.05 -26.11
N ALA A 414 10.55 3.72 -24.96
CA ALA A 414 9.30 4.28 -24.47
C ALA A 414 8.92 5.54 -25.26
N GLY A 415 7.77 5.50 -25.94
CA GLY A 415 7.26 6.62 -26.75
C GLY A 415 7.22 7.96 -26.00
N PRO A 416 6.63 8.04 -24.80
CA PRO A 416 6.52 9.30 -24.06
C PRO A 416 7.85 9.97 -23.74
N MET A 417 8.82 9.20 -23.23
CA MET A 417 10.16 9.73 -22.91
C MET A 417 10.91 10.15 -24.16
N ARG A 418 10.86 9.33 -25.22
CA ARG A 418 11.48 9.68 -26.50
C ARG A 418 10.92 10.98 -27.08
N ASN A 419 9.60 11.14 -27.07
CA ASN A 419 8.95 12.37 -27.52
C ASN A 419 9.44 13.58 -26.72
N LYS A 420 9.62 13.44 -25.40
CA LYS A 420 10.17 14.51 -24.55
C LYS A 420 11.62 14.85 -24.91
N ILE A 421 12.46 13.86 -25.21
CA ILE A 421 13.82 14.09 -25.66
C ILE A 421 13.83 14.90 -26.96
N GLU A 422 12.99 14.51 -27.93
CA GLU A 422 12.88 15.19 -29.23
C GLU A 422 12.23 16.59 -29.13
N GLU A 423 11.37 16.82 -28.13
CA GLU A 423 10.77 18.14 -27.84
C GLU A 423 11.80 19.14 -27.30
N HIS A 424 12.69 18.68 -26.41
CA HIS A 424 13.66 19.53 -25.73
C HIS A 424 15.00 19.66 -26.47
N LEU A 425 15.40 18.63 -27.23
CA LEU A 425 16.70 18.58 -27.89
C LEU A 425 16.56 18.51 -29.41
N GLY A 426 17.38 19.27 -30.12
CA GLY A 426 17.55 19.20 -31.57
C GLY A 426 19.02 19.07 -31.97
N GLY A 427 19.29 18.92 -33.27
CA GLY A 427 20.63 18.98 -33.85
C GLY A 427 21.68 18.12 -33.12
N ALA A 428 22.85 18.72 -32.85
CA ALA A 428 23.97 18.04 -32.19
C ALA A 428 23.63 17.55 -30.78
N ALA A 429 22.89 18.35 -30.00
CA ALA A 429 22.46 17.97 -28.65
C ALA A 429 21.64 16.67 -28.63
N LEU A 430 20.66 16.55 -29.53
CA LEU A 430 19.83 15.35 -29.67
C LEU A 430 20.67 14.14 -30.09
N GLN A 431 21.56 14.31 -31.07
CA GLN A 431 22.43 13.23 -31.56
C GLN A 431 23.33 12.68 -30.46
N GLU A 432 23.97 13.54 -29.69
CA GLU A 432 24.87 13.16 -28.60
C GLU A 432 24.15 12.42 -27.47
N VAL A 433 23.02 12.96 -27.00
CA VAL A 433 22.23 12.32 -25.92
C VAL A 433 21.71 10.96 -26.40
N THR A 434 21.18 10.89 -27.62
CA THR A 434 20.71 9.62 -28.22
C THR A 434 21.84 8.61 -28.35
N ALA A 435 23.03 9.02 -28.79
CA ALA A 435 24.20 8.15 -28.90
C ALA A 435 24.62 7.56 -27.54
N ILE A 436 24.59 8.36 -26.46
CA ILE A 436 24.85 7.88 -25.09
C ILE A 436 23.81 6.83 -24.68
N LEU A 437 22.53 7.13 -24.87
CA LEU A 437 21.43 6.27 -24.48
C LEU A 437 21.45 4.93 -25.25
N VAL A 438 21.63 4.97 -26.57
CA VAL A 438 21.74 3.78 -27.42
C VAL A 438 22.95 2.94 -27.02
N LYS A 439 24.12 3.56 -26.82
CA LYS A 439 25.33 2.84 -26.39
C LYS A 439 25.14 2.15 -25.03
N ARG A 440 24.44 2.79 -24.09
CA ARG A 440 24.09 2.21 -22.79
C ARG A 440 23.06 1.08 -22.91
N GLY A 441 21.98 1.30 -23.66
CA GLY A 441 20.87 0.36 -23.84
C GLY A 441 21.23 -0.88 -24.68
N ALA A 442 22.13 -0.75 -25.65
CA ALA A 442 22.56 -1.87 -26.51
C ALA A 442 23.15 -3.05 -25.70
N ARG A 443 23.81 -2.76 -24.56
CA ARG A 443 24.31 -3.78 -23.65
C ARG A 443 23.18 -4.65 -23.11
N TYR A 444 22.03 -4.06 -22.76
CA TYR A 444 20.88 -4.81 -22.27
C TYR A 444 20.29 -5.72 -23.35
N GLY A 445 20.14 -5.24 -24.58
CA GLY A 445 19.66 -6.05 -25.71
C GLY A 445 20.54 -7.29 -25.97
N GLN A 446 21.86 -7.12 -25.88
CA GLN A 446 22.83 -8.23 -26.01
C GLN A 446 22.69 -9.25 -24.88
N LEU A 447 22.60 -8.77 -23.62
CA LEU A 447 22.43 -9.65 -22.46
C LEU A 447 21.12 -10.46 -22.53
N ARG A 448 20.02 -9.84 -23.00
CA ARG A 448 18.74 -10.54 -23.19
C ARG A 448 18.81 -11.63 -24.26
N GLN A 449 19.48 -11.36 -25.38
CA GLN A 449 19.67 -12.37 -26.44
C GLN A 449 20.54 -13.55 -25.96
N LEU A 450 21.56 -13.29 -25.14
CA LEU A 450 22.40 -14.33 -24.52
C LEU A 450 21.63 -15.15 -23.47
N GLY A 451 20.74 -14.52 -22.71
CA GLY A 451 19.86 -15.21 -21.75
C GLY A 451 18.88 -16.17 -22.43
N ASN A 452 18.28 -15.76 -23.55
CA ASN A 452 17.32 -16.58 -24.31
C ASN A 452 17.98 -17.79 -25.00
N THR A 453 19.24 -17.70 -25.37
CA THR A 453 19.97 -18.80 -26.07
C THR A 453 20.51 -19.86 -25.12
N ARG A 454 20.66 -19.59 -23.82
CA ARG A 454 21.29 -20.51 -22.85
C ARG A 454 20.34 -21.36 -22.01
N GLY A 455 19.03 -21.33 -22.27
CA GLY A 455 18.06 -22.19 -21.58
C GLY A 455 18.09 -22.03 -20.06
N THR A 456 17.55 -20.92 -19.56
CA THR A 456 16.99 -20.68 -18.20
C THR A 456 17.73 -21.17 -16.93
N ARG A 457 18.94 -21.71 -16.97
CA ARG A 457 19.57 -22.30 -15.76
C ARG A 457 20.58 -21.46 -15.00
N ASN A 458 20.90 -20.23 -15.41
CA ASN A 458 21.70 -19.34 -14.55
C ASN A 458 21.60 -17.87 -15.00
N LEU A 459 20.50 -17.19 -14.63
CA LEU A 459 20.38 -15.73 -14.72
C LEU A 459 21.16 -15.02 -13.59
N LYS A 460 21.58 -15.74 -12.54
CA LYS A 460 22.30 -15.19 -11.38
C LYS A 460 23.62 -14.49 -11.74
N GLY A 461 24.32 -14.95 -12.77
CA GLY A 461 25.59 -14.34 -13.21
C GLY A 461 25.45 -13.13 -14.14
N LEU A 462 24.23 -12.82 -14.62
CA LEU A 462 23.98 -11.67 -15.51
C LEU A 462 23.57 -10.42 -14.74
N ALA A 463 23.12 -10.54 -13.49
CA ALA A 463 22.77 -9.42 -12.65
C ALA A 463 23.98 -8.68 -12.06
N ASP A 464 25.12 -9.36 -11.94
CA ASP A 464 26.38 -8.79 -11.46
C ASP A 464 27.18 -8.04 -12.55
N LEU A 465 26.66 -7.99 -13.80
CA LEU A 465 27.28 -7.36 -14.99
C LEU A 465 26.42 -6.22 -15.54
#